data_AF-A0A0X8CM23-F1
#
_entry.id   AF-A0A0X8CM23-F1
#
_cell.length_a   1.000
_cell.length_b   1.000
_cell.length_c   1.000
_cell.angle_alpha   90.00
_cell.angle_beta   90.00
_cell.angle_gamma   90.00
#
_symmetry.space_group_name_H-M   'P 1'
#
loop_
_entity.id
_entity.type
_entity.pdbx_description
1 polymer ?
#
loop_
_entity_poly.entity_id
_entity_poly.type
_entity_poly.pdbx_seq_one_letter_code
_entity_poly.pdbx_strand_id
1 'polypeptide(L)'
;MALTTHMHKKADAEQMIRHLAFEWMRETDYRQKPDHYPSFGAFKTWLETKHYDHFLNFRSRSDPRYEAEGWFEAEIRDYWRSTRSHGVEL
;
A
#
# COMPACT_ATOMS: atom_id res chain seq x y z
N MET A 1 23.47 -3.68 -24.99
CA MET A 1 23.32 -3.47 -23.54
C MET A 1 21.85 -3.66 -23.21
N ALA A 2 21.45 -4.83 -22.71
CA ALA A 2 20.08 -5.02 -22.24
C ALA A 2 20.02 -4.46 -20.82
N LEU A 3 19.41 -3.29 -20.65
CA LEU A 3 18.97 -2.84 -19.34
C LEU A 3 17.81 -3.76 -18.97
N THR A 4 18.11 -4.86 -18.27
CA THR A 4 17.08 -5.64 -17.59
C THR A 4 16.49 -4.72 -16.52
N THR A 5 15.40 -4.04 -16.87
CA THR A 5 14.49 -3.42 -15.90
C THR A 5 14.18 -4.51 -14.88
N HIS A 6 14.70 -4.36 -13.66
CA HIS A 6 14.53 -5.34 -12.60
C HIS A 6 13.07 -5.26 -12.13
N MET A 7 12.17 -5.92 -12.88
CA MET A 7 10.76 -6.01 -12.50
C MET A 7 10.67 -6.79 -11.19
N HIS A 8 10.01 -6.21 -10.19
CA HIS A 8 9.80 -6.89 -8.93
C HIS A 8 8.93 -8.13 -9.14
N LYS A 9 9.24 -9.20 -8.39
CA LYS A 9 8.34 -10.35 -8.29
C LYS A 9 7.09 -9.89 -7.56
N LYS A 10 5.92 -10.40 -7.97
CA LYS A 10 4.64 -10.07 -7.33
C LYS A 10 4.67 -10.18 -5.80
N ALA A 11 5.27 -11.24 -5.25
CA ALA A 11 5.36 -11.45 -3.81
C ALA A 11 6.28 -10.45 -3.07
N ASP A 12 7.28 -9.91 -3.77
CA ASP A 12 8.17 -8.87 -3.23
C ASP A 12 7.45 -7.52 -3.24
N ALA A 13 6.79 -7.20 -4.35
CA ALA A 13 5.94 -6.02 -4.47
C ALA A 13 4.80 -6.05 -3.43
N GLU A 14 4.12 -7.18 -3.23
CA GLU A 14 3.05 -7.31 -2.23
C GLU A 14 3.53 -6.98 -0.82
N GLN A 15 4.64 -7.61 -0.39
CA GLN A 15 5.19 -7.36 0.93
C GLN A 15 5.59 -5.89 1.11
N MET A 16 6.21 -5.31 0.10
CA MET A 16 6.63 -3.91 0.16
C MET A 16 5.44 -2.96 0.17
N ILE A 17 4.41 -3.18 -0.66
CA ILE A 17 3.21 -2.34 -0.69
C ILE A 17 2.50 -2.36 0.66
N ARG A 18 2.40 -3.52 1.32
CA ARG A 18 1.83 -3.63 2.68
C ARG A 18 2.65 -2.85 3.70
N HIS A 19 3.98 -3.01 3.67
CA HIS A 19 4.88 -2.27 4.55
C HIS A 19 4.77 -0.75 4.34
N LEU A 20 4.77 -0.31 3.08
CA LEU A 20 4.66 1.10 2.70
C LEU A 20 3.29 1.68 3.03
N ALA A 21 2.21 0.91 2.95
CA ALA A 21 0.89 1.33 3.39
C ALA A 21 0.89 1.71 4.88
N PHE A 22 1.59 0.93 5.71
CA PHE A 22 1.74 1.21 7.13
C PHE A 22 2.59 2.48 7.39
N GLU A 23 3.72 2.62 6.69
CA GLU A 23 4.57 3.81 6.79
C GLU A 23 3.83 5.07 6.33
N TRP A 24 3.06 4.98 5.25
CA TRP A 24 2.20 6.06 4.78
C TRP A 24 1.18 6.48 5.83
N MET A 25 0.49 5.53 6.47
CA MET A 25 -0.45 5.84 7.55
C MET A 25 0.23 6.57 8.72
N ARG A 26 1.44 6.13 9.09
CA ARG A 26 2.22 6.74 10.17
C ARG A 26 2.67 8.15 9.83
N GLU A 27 3.17 8.38 8.62
CA GLU A 27 3.71 9.68 8.21
C GLU A 27 2.60 10.71 7.96
N THR A 28 1.44 10.26 7.47
CA THR A 28 0.30 11.15 7.20
C THR A 28 -0.63 11.34 8.39
N ASP A 29 -0.35 10.73 9.54
CA ASP A 29 -1.28 10.59 10.68
C ASP A 29 -2.68 10.15 10.20
N TYR A 30 -2.72 9.21 9.25
CA TYR A 30 -3.99 8.78 8.67
C TYR A 30 -4.84 8.11 9.75
N ARG A 31 -5.99 8.71 10.08
CA ARG A 31 -6.99 8.14 10.98
C ARG A 31 -8.19 7.67 10.18
N GLN A 32 -8.52 6.38 10.29
CA GLN A 32 -9.74 5.86 9.67
C GLN A 32 -10.96 6.49 10.35
N LYS A 33 -11.67 7.34 9.61
CA LYS A 33 -12.96 7.87 10.02
C LYS A 33 -14.07 6.98 9.44
N PRO A 34 -15.21 6.84 10.13
CA PRO A 34 -16.40 6.27 9.49
C PRO A 34 -16.70 7.11 8.23
N ASP A 35 -16.94 6.43 7.10
CA ASP A 35 -17.15 7.02 5.76
C ASP A 35 -15.90 7.52 5.01
N HIS A 36 -14.71 7.52 5.63
CA HIS A 36 -13.49 7.95 4.97
C HIS A 36 -12.62 6.75 4.56
N TYR A 37 -12.56 6.51 3.25
CA TYR A 37 -11.74 5.46 2.66
C TYR A 37 -10.32 5.95 2.38
N PRO A 38 -9.30 5.10 2.54
CA PRO A 38 -7.94 5.49 2.20
C PRO A 38 -7.84 5.66 0.68
N SER A 39 -7.41 6.84 0.23
CA SER A 39 -7.28 7.12 -1.19
C SER A 39 -5.99 6.50 -1.72
N PHE A 40 -6.11 5.49 -2.58
CA PHE A 40 -4.95 4.92 -3.27
C PHE A 40 -4.22 5.95 -4.13
N GLY A 41 -4.93 6.96 -4.65
CA GLY A 41 -4.31 8.10 -5.34
C GLY A 41 -3.34 8.89 -4.45
N ALA A 42 -3.73 9.16 -3.20
CA ALA A 42 -2.86 9.84 -2.23
C ALA A 42 -1.64 8.97 -1.86
N PHE A 43 -1.84 7.67 -1.72
CA PHE A 43 -0.75 6.72 -1.50
C PHE A 43 0.20 6.65 -2.69
N LYS A 44 -0.31 6.61 -3.93
CA LYS A 44 0.50 6.62 -5.16
C LYS A 44 1.36 7.88 -5.25
N THR A 45 0.78 9.06 -5.01
CA THR A 45 1.54 10.32 -4.99
C THR A 45 2.66 10.26 -3.94
N TRP A 46 2.37 9.70 -2.76
CA TRP A 46 3.38 9.52 -1.71
C TRP A 46 4.48 8.51 -2.12
N LEU A 47 4.14 7.43 -2.82
CA LEU A 47 5.15 6.52 -3.38
C LEU A 47 6.05 7.23 -4.39
N GLU A 48 5.47 8.06 -5.26
CA GLU A 48 6.20 8.84 -6.27
C GLU A 48 7.17 9.84 -5.60
N THR A 49 6.75 10.53 -4.52
CA THR A 49 7.64 11.45 -3.80
C THR A 49 8.78 10.75 -3.04
N LYS A 50 8.57 9.48 -2.65
CA LYS A 50 9.57 8.65 -1.97
C LYS A 50 10.39 7.77 -2.93
N HIS A 51 10.16 7.88 -4.24
CA HIS A 51 10.78 7.04 -5.27
C HIS A 51 10.49 5.53 -5.13
N TYR A 52 9.34 5.17 -4.57
CA TYR A 52 8.86 3.79 -4.41
C TYR A 52 7.83 3.36 -5.48
N ASP A 53 7.59 4.18 -6.51
CA ASP A 53 6.61 3.91 -7.58
C ASP A 53 6.93 2.62 -8.35
N HIS A 54 8.20 2.21 -8.39
CA HIS A 54 8.66 1.00 -9.06
C HIS A 54 8.04 -0.28 -8.48
N PHE A 55 7.60 -0.28 -7.22
CA PHE A 55 6.87 -1.40 -6.61
C PHE A 55 5.45 -1.56 -7.16
N LEU A 56 4.92 -0.56 -7.88
CA LEU A 56 3.67 -0.68 -8.63
C LEU A 56 3.88 -1.35 -10.01
N ASN A 57 5.13 -1.54 -10.42
CA ASN A 57 5.49 -2.15 -11.70
C ASN A 57 6.08 -3.55 -11.49
N PHE A 58 5.20 -4.52 -11.26
CA PHE A 58 5.55 -5.93 -11.09
C PHE A 58 4.88 -6.80 -12.14
N ARG A 59 5.46 -7.97 -12.36
CA ARG A 59 4.89 -8.96 -13.29
C ARG A 59 3.61 -9.55 -12.70
N SER A 60 2.46 -9.16 -13.24
CA SER A 60 1.17 -9.77 -12.93
C SER A 60 0.47 -10.30 -14.19
N ARG A 61 -0.44 -11.25 -13.98
CA ARG A 61 -1.40 -11.70 -15.00
C ARG A 61 -2.58 -10.72 -15.13
N SER A 62 -2.80 -9.90 -14.12
CA SER A 62 -3.81 -8.84 -14.04
C SER A 62 -3.15 -7.47 -14.08
N ASP A 63 -3.94 -6.40 -14.01
CA ASP A 63 -3.41 -5.04 -13.86
C ASP A 63 -2.67 -4.91 -12.51
N PRO A 64 -1.36 -4.58 -12.51
CA PRO A 64 -0.56 -4.55 -11.28
C PRO A 64 -0.96 -3.39 -10.36
N ARG A 65 -1.51 -2.31 -10.91
CA ARG A 65 -2.02 -1.20 -10.10
C ARG A 65 -3.28 -1.61 -9.34
N TYR A 66 -4.19 -2.33 -9.99
CA TYR A 66 -5.39 -2.87 -9.34
C TYR A 66 -5.04 -3.84 -8.21
N GLU A 67 -4.05 -4.70 -8.41
CA GLU A 67 -3.60 -5.60 -7.34
C GLU A 67 -2.93 -4.85 -6.18
N ALA A 68 -2.10 -3.86 -6.47
CA ALA A 68 -1.47 -3.02 -5.45
C ALA A 68 -2.50 -2.23 -4.63
N GLU A 69 -3.53 -1.71 -5.29
CA GLU A 69 -4.66 -1.04 -4.63
C GLU A 69 -5.38 -2.00 -3.67
N GLY A 70 -5.68 -3.21 -4.13
CA GLY A 70 -6.29 -4.24 -3.29
C GLY A 70 -5.45 -4.62 -2.06
N TRP A 71 -4.12 -4.71 -2.20
CA TRP A 71 -3.22 -4.97 -1.07
C TRP A 71 -3.18 -3.80 -0.08
N PHE A 72 -3.08 -2.57 -0.58
CA PHE A 72 -3.09 -1.36 0.23
C PHE A 72 -4.38 -1.24 1.05
N GLU A 73 -5.54 -1.38 0.42
CA GLU A 73 -6.83 -1.31 1.11
C GLU A 73 -7.01 -2.45 2.11
N ALA A 74 -6.57 -3.67 1.76
CA ALA A 74 -6.65 -4.82 2.65
C ALA A 74 -5.80 -4.62 3.91
N GLU A 75 -4.58 -4.12 3.77
CA GLU A 75 -3.65 -3.90 4.88
C GLU A 75 -4.17 -2.83 5.84
N ILE A 76 -4.65 -1.70 5.31
CA ILE A 76 -5.26 -0.64 6.13
C ILE A 76 -6.49 -1.19 6.86
N ARG A 77 -7.38 -1.88 6.14
CA ARG A 77 -8.58 -2.48 6.74
C ARG A 77 -8.23 -3.48 7.84
N ASP A 78 -7.20 -4.31 7.65
CA ASP A 78 -6.77 -5.30 8.64
C ASP A 78 -6.20 -4.63 9.89
N TYR A 79 -5.34 -3.62 9.73
CA TYR A 79 -4.82 -2.81 10.82
C TYR A 79 -5.94 -2.20 11.68
N TRP A 80 -6.93 -1.58 11.04
CA TRP A 80 -8.06 -0.98 11.77
C TRP A 80 -9.04 -2.01 12.34
N ARG A 81 -9.15 -3.20 11.73
CA ARG A 81 -9.90 -4.30 12.33
C ARG A 81 -9.20 -4.78 13.60
N SER A 82 -7.89 -4.98 13.54
CA SER A 82 -7.08 -5.38 14.69
C SER A 82 -7.16 -4.37 15.84
N THR A 83 -7.06 -3.07 15.53
CA THR A 83 -7.17 -2.01 16.57
C THR A 83 -8.58 -1.81 17.11
N ARG A 84 -9.64 -2.22 16.38
CA ARG A 84 -11.02 -2.22 16.89
C ARG A 84 -11.32 -3.46 17.74
N SER A 85 -10.69 -4.59 17.42
CA SER A 85 -10.82 -5.83 18.19
C SER A 85 -10.04 -5.78 19.50
N HIS A 86 -8.90 -5.10 19.53
CA HIS A 86 -8.21 -4.73 20.77
C HIS A 86 -8.77 -3.39 21.22
N GLY A 87 -9.89 -3.37 21.95
CA GLY A 87 -10.51 -2.15 22.45
C GLY A 87 -9.47 -1.20 23.07
N VAL A 88 -9.02 -0.21 22.30
CA VAL A 88 -8.23 0.88 22.82
C VAL A 88 -9.24 1.83 23.44
N GLU A 89 -9.48 1.61 24.72
CA GLU A 89 -9.82 2.67 25.66
C GLU A 89 -8.77 3.78 25.47
N LEU A 90 -9.14 4.84 24.75
CA LEU A 90 -8.52 6.16 24.83
C LEU A 90 -9.41 7.07 25.65
#